data_AF-A0A5S9NBL1-F1
#
_entry.id   AF-A0A5S9NBL1-F1
#
_cell.length_a   1.000
_cell.length_b   1.000
_cell.length_c   1.000
_cell.angle_alpha   90.00
_cell.angle_beta   90.00
_cell.angle_gamma   90.00
#
_symmetry.space_group_name_H-M   'P 1'
#
loop_
_entity.id
_entity.type
_entity.pdbx_description
1 polymer ?
#
loop_
_entity_poly.entity_id
_entity_poly.type
_entity_poly.pdbx_seq_one_letter_code
_entity_poly.pdbx_strand_id
1 'polypeptide(L)'
;MDKAQSDAIEAAVFRRLLSHLDQRKDVQNIDLMNLAGFCRNCLSKWYVAAAEQEGVGVEYEAARERVYGMPYPQWKAEFQAEASAEQLASFTKNKPQE
;
A
#
# COMPACT_ATOMS: atom_id res chain seq x y z
N MET A 1 -11.16 -5.54 -26.28
CA MET A 1 -9.87 -5.21 -25.65
C MET A 1 -9.09 -6.50 -25.57
N ASP A 2 -7.87 -6.53 -26.09
CA ASP A 2 -7.02 -7.71 -25.91
C ASP A 2 -6.38 -7.72 -24.52
N LYS A 3 -5.71 -8.83 -24.17
CA LYS A 3 -5.10 -9.00 -22.85
C LYS A 3 -4.03 -7.92 -22.58
N ALA A 4 -3.16 -7.64 -23.55
CA ALA A 4 -2.08 -6.67 -23.37
C ALA A 4 -2.62 -5.25 -23.14
N GLN A 5 -3.72 -4.90 -23.81
CA GLN A 5 -4.44 -3.65 -23.56
C GLN A 5 -5.06 -3.62 -22.14
N SER A 6 -5.66 -4.72 -21.68
CA SER A 6 -6.20 -4.83 -20.31
C SER A 6 -5.12 -4.61 -19.27
N ASP A 7 -4.02 -5.36 -19.39
CA ASP A 7 -2.89 -5.32 -18.45
C ASP A 7 -2.28 -3.91 -18.39
N ALA A 8 -2.17 -3.23 -19.54
CA ALA A 8 -1.66 -1.86 -19.61
C ALA A 8 -2.59 -0.84 -18.91
N ILE A 9 -3.90 -1.00 -19.06
CA ILE A 9 -4.91 -0.15 -18.41
C ILE A 9 -4.93 -0.40 -16.90
N GLU A 10 -4.93 -1.65 -16.47
CA GLU A 10 -4.90 -2.02 -15.05
C GLU A 10 -3.63 -1.49 -14.36
N ALA A 11 -2.47 -1.62 -15.02
CA ALA A 11 -1.22 -1.05 -14.52
C ALA A 11 -1.27 0.49 -14.46
N ALA A 12 -1.93 1.17 -15.42
CA ALA A 12 -2.11 2.62 -15.39
C ALA A 12 -3.04 3.07 -14.25
N VAL A 13 -4.12 2.32 -13.99
CA VAL A 13 -5.03 2.56 -12.87
C VAL A 13 -4.29 2.36 -11.54
N PHE A 14 -3.49 1.31 -11.40
CA PHE A 14 -2.68 1.08 -10.20
C PHE A 14 -1.69 2.22 -9.94
N ARG A 15 -0.94 2.66 -10.97
CA ARG A 15 -0.04 3.83 -10.86
C ARG A 15 -0.79 5.10 -10.44
N ARG A 16 -2.02 5.30 -10.96
CA ARG A 16 -2.87 6.42 -10.55
C ARG A 16 -3.30 6.32 -9.08
N LEU A 17 -3.63 5.13 -8.59
CA LEU A 17 -3.92 4.90 -7.17
C LEU A 17 -2.72 5.25 -6.29
N LEU A 18 -1.51 4.80 -6.67
CA LEU A 18 -0.28 5.15 -5.93
C LEU A 18 -0.07 6.67 -5.89
N SER A 19 -0.21 7.34 -7.02
CA SER A 19 -0.11 8.80 -7.09
C SER A 19 -1.17 9.51 -6.24
N HIS A 20 -2.41 9.00 -6.21
CA HIS A 20 -3.46 9.55 -5.37
C HIS A 20 -3.14 9.39 -3.87
N LEU A 21 -2.66 8.21 -3.46
CA LEU A 21 -2.26 7.94 -2.08
C LEU A 21 -1.02 8.74 -1.65
N ASP A 22 -0.13 9.06 -2.59
CA ASP A 22 1.02 9.94 -2.37
C ASP A 22 0.62 11.41 -2.23
N GLN A 23 -0.40 11.87 -2.96
CA GLN A 23 -0.98 13.21 -2.77
C GLN A 23 -1.76 13.33 -1.46
N ARG A 24 -2.23 12.20 -0.91
CA ARG A 24 -3.03 12.11 0.32
C ARG A 24 -2.23 11.50 1.48
N LYS A 25 -1.08 12.09 1.80
CA LYS A 25 -0.24 11.67 2.94
C LYS A 25 -0.92 11.86 4.30
N ASP A 26 -1.96 12.69 4.35
CA ASP A 26 -2.86 12.84 5.49
C ASP A 26 -3.65 11.55 5.81
N VAL A 27 -3.95 10.74 4.80
CA VAL A 27 -4.66 9.47 4.96
C VAL A 27 -3.72 8.44 5.57
N GLN A 28 -3.87 8.15 6.86
CA GLN A 28 -3.02 7.21 7.57
C GLN A 28 -3.35 5.76 7.21
N ASN A 29 -2.34 4.89 7.24
CA ASN A 29 -2.55 3.47 6.98
C ASN A 29 -3.50 2.80 7.98
N ILE A 30 -3.51 3.24 9.24
CA ILE A 30 -4.41 2.68 10.25
C ILE A 30 -5.88 2.96 9.95
N ASP A 31 -6.18 4.15 9.40
CA ASP A 31 -7.55 4.48 8.99
C ASP A 31 -8.00 3.64 7.79
N LEU A 32 -7.11 3.46 6.81
CA LEU A 32 -7.38 2.56 5.67
C LEU A 32 -7.59 1.11 6.12
N MET A 33 -6.77 0.63 7.07
CA MET A 33 -6.95 -0.71 7.63
C MET A 33 -8.28 -0.85 8.37
N ASN A 34 -8.64 0.14 9.20
CA ASN A 34 -9.87 0.12 9.99
C ASN A 34 -11.13 0.19 9.11
N LEU A 35 -11.08 0.95 8.02
CA LEU A 35 -12.22 1.18 7.13
C LEU A 35 -12.35 0.11 6.03
N ALA A 36 -11.23 -0.24 5.39
CA ALA A 36 -11.22 -0.98 4.13
C ALA A 36 -10.43 -2.29 4.18
N GLY A 37 -9.78 -2.62 5.30
CA GLY A 37 -9.02 -3.87 5.47
C GLY A 37 -7.72 -3.96 4.67
N PHE A 38 -7.30 -2.88 3.99
CA PHE A 38 -6.00 -2.80 3.32
C PHE A 38 -5.39 -1.40 3.47
N CYS A 39 -4.08 -1.27 3.26
CA CYS A 39 -3.38 0.01 3.23
C CYS A 39 -2.18 -0.05 2.27
N ARG A 40 -1.34 1.00 2.25
CA ARG A 40 -0.12 1.06 1.42
C ARG A 40 0.83 -0.12 1.66
N ASN A 41 0.95 -0.57 2.91
CA ASN A 41 1.78 -1.74 3.24
C ASN A 41 1.22 -3.04 2.63
N CYS A 42 -0.10 -3.17 2.48
CA CYS A 42 -0.73 -4.30 1.79
C CYS A 42 -0.41 -4.25 0.29
N LEU A 43 -0.51 -3.08 -0.35
CA LEU A 43 -0.10 -2.90 -1.76
C LEU A 43 1.36 -3.32 -1.99
N SER A 44 2.23 -2.99 -1.02
CA SER A 44 3.65 -3.38 -1.08
C SER A 44 3.83 -4.89 -0.97
N LYS A 45 3.06 -5.58 -0.11
CA LYS A 45 3.09 -7.04 0.02
C LYS A 45 2.56 -7.72 -1.25
N TRP A 46 1.47 -7.20 -1.83
CA TRP A 46 0.91 -7.72 -3.08
C TRP A 46 1.88 -7.56 -4.24
N TYR A 47 2.63 -6.46 -4.28
CA TYR A 47 3.69 -6.27 -5.29
C TYR A 47 4.78 -7.34 -5.18
N VAL A 48 5.25 -7.64 -3.96
CA VAL A 48 6.24 -8.71 -3.74
C VAL A 48 5.67 -10.07 -4.17
N ALA A 49 4.48 -10.42 -3.72
CA ALA A 49 3.84 -11.69 -4.07
C ALA A 49 3.61 -11.85 -5.59
N ALA A 50 3.22 -10.78 -6.27
CA ALA A 50 3.07 -10.78 -7.73
C ALA A 50 4.43 -10.96 -8.44
N ALA A 51 5.50 -10.34 -7.92
CA ALA A 51 6.85 -10.52 -8.48
C ALA A 51 7.36 -11.97 -8.27
N GLU A 52 7.10 -12.56 -7.10
CA GLU A 52 7.45 -13.95 -6.81
C GLU A 52 6.76 -14.94 -7.77
N GLN A 53 5.49 -14.70 -8.13
CA GLN A 53 4.76 -15.51 -9.12
C GLN A 53 5.40 -15.48 -10.51
N GLU A 54 6.08 -14.38 -10.84
CA GLU A 54 6.84 -14.20 -12.08
C GLU A 54 8.31 -14.65 -11.95
N GLY A 55 8.70 -15.25 -10.82
CA GLY A 55 10.07 -15.68 -10.54
C GLY A 55 11.06 -14.53 -10.31
N VAL A 56 10.56 -13.33 -10.00
CA VAL A 56 11.37 -12.12 -9.75
C VAL A 56 11.44 -11.84 -8.26
N GLY A 57 12.65 -11.87 -7.69
CA GLY A 57 12.88 -11.48 -6.31
C GLY A 57 12.76 -9.97 -6.11
N VAL A 58 11.84 -9.53 -5.25
CA VAL A 58 11.69 -8.12 -4.87
C VAL A 58 11.66 -8.02 -3.35
N GLU A 59 12.63 -7.29 -2.80
CA GLU A 59 12.68 -7.01 -1.37
C GLU A 59 11.50 -6.13 -0.92
N TYR A 60 10.95 -6.40 0.26
CA TYR A 60 9.78 -5.68 0.77
C TYR A 60 10.01 -4.17 0.96
N GLU A 61 11.25 -3.75 1.29
CA GLU A 61 11.62 -2.32 1.35
C GLU A 61 11.59 -1.67 -0.03
N ALA A 62 12.07 -2.35 -1.07
CA ALA A 62 12.01 -1.85 -2.44
C ALA A 62 10.56 -1.75 -2.95
N ALA A 63 9.71 -2.71 -2.58
CA ALA A 63 8.28 -2.63 -2.88
C ALA A 63 7.60 -1.45 -2.17
N ARG A 64 7.96 -1.19 -0.90
CA ARG A 64 7.49 0.00 -0.19
C ARG A 64 7.95 1.28 -0.87
N GLU A 65 9.22 1.41 -1.22
CA GLU A 65 9.71 2.60 -1.92
C GLU A 65 8.92 2.90 -3.20
N ARG A 66 8.56 1.86 -3.98
CA ARG A 66 7.69 1.99 -5.16
C ARG A 66 6.28 2.50 -4.81
N VAL A 67 5.70 2.01 -3.72
CA VAL A 67 4.34 2.37 -3.29
C VAL A 67 4.28 3.75 -2.63
N TYR A 68 5.29 4.12 -1.86
CA TYR A 68 5.37 5.38 -1.11
C TYR A 68 6.03 6.52 -1.90
N GLY A 69 6.69 6.23 -3.02
CA GLY A 69 7.40 7.21 -3.84
C GLY A 69 8.72 7.72 -3.23
N MET A 70 9.10 7.18 -2.06
CA MET A 70 10.33 7.49 -1.32
C MET A 70 10.62 6.36 -0.31
N PRO A 71 11.82 6.29 0.28
CA PRO A 71 12.13 5.31 1.32
C PRO A 71 11.12 5.35 2.47
N TYR A 72 10.58 4.19 2.86
CA TYR A 72 9.55 4.14 3.91
C TYR A 72 9.99 4.71 5.26
N PRO A 73 11.26 4.54 5.73
CA PRO A 73 11.72 5.19 6.95
C PRO A 73 11.60 6.71 6.89
N GLN A 74 11.89 7.31 5.72
CA GLN A 74 11.75 8.75 5.50
C GLN A 74 10.27 9.14 5.51
N TRP A 75 9.42 8.43 4.76
CA TRP A 75 7.98 8.70 4.74
C TRP A 75 7.36 8.62 6.14
N LYS A 76 7.76 7.61 6.92
CA LYS A 76 7.32 7.43 8.30
C LYS A 76 7.73 8.60 9.19
N ALA A 77 8.96 9.07 9.08
CA ALA A 77 9.46 10.19 9.87
C ALA A 77 8.76 11.52 9.53
N GLU A 78 8.43 11.73 8.25
CA GLU A 78 7.83 12.99 7.78
C GLU A 78 6.31 13.04 7.89
N PHE A 79 5.60 11.92 7.71
CA PHE A 79 4.15 11.91 7.48
C PHE A 79 3.34 10.95 8.35
N GLN A 80 3.97 9.99 9.02
CA GLN A 80 3.21 9.06 9.87
C GLN A 80 2.89 9.70 11.21
N ALA A 81 1.60 9.82 11.50
CA ALA A 81 1.11 10.28 12.79
C ALA A 81 1.03 9.11 13.78
N GLU A 82 1.13 9.43 15.08
CA GLU A 82 0.83 8.47 16.13
C GLU A 82 -0.67 8.13 16.11
N ALA A 83 -0.99 6.84 16.20
CA ALA A 83 -2.36 6.38 16.22
C ALA A 83 -3.02 6.67 17.57
N SER A 84 -4.26 7.18 17.53
CA SER A 84 -5.07 7.34 18.73
C SER A 84 -5.47 6.00 19.34
N ALA A 85 -5.83 6.01 20.62
CA ALA A 85 -6.33 4.81 21.32
C ALA A 85 -7.56 4.20 20.61
N GLU A 86 -8.43 5.03 20.04
CA GLU A 86 -9.61 4.58 19.30
C GLU A 86 -9.24 3.91 17.97
N GLN A 87 -8.27 4.47 17.23
CA GLN A 87 -7.76 3.86 16.01
C GLN A 87 -7.10 2.50 16.30
N LEU A 88 -6.34 2.39 17.39
CA LEU A 88 -5.70 1.14 17.83
C LEU A 88 -6.72 0.08 18.28
N ALA A 89 -7.74 0.49 19.03
CA ALA A 89 -8.82 -0.40 19.44
C ALA A 89 -9.60 -0.93 18.23
N SER A 90 -9.92 -0.06 17.28
CA SER A 90 -10.59 -0.43 16.03
C SER A 90 -9.74 -1.36 15.19
N PHE A 91 -8.43 -1.11 15.11
CA PHE A 91 -7.51 -1.98 14.38
C PHE A 91 -7.45 -3.38 14.96
N THR A 92 -7.43 -3.50 16.29
CA THR A 92 -7.46 -4.79 16.98
C THR A 92 -8.75 -5.57 16.65
N LYS A 93 -9.89 -4.88 16.56
CA LYS A 93 -11.20 -5.48 16.25
C LYS A 93 -11.35 -5.85 14.77
N ASN A 94 -10.84 -5.00 13.88
CA ASN A 94 -11.04 -5.10 12.42
C ASN A 94 -9.85 -5.75 11.71
N LYS A 95 -8.90 -6.31 12.45
CA LYS A 95 -7.73 -6.96 11.86
C LYS A 95 -8.19 -8.04 10.88
N PRO A 96 -7.81 -7.98 9.59
CA PRO A 96 -8.21 -8.99 8.62
C PRO A 96 -7.79 -10.38 9.11
N GLN A 97 -8.72 -11.33 9.06
CA GLN A 97 -8.37 -12.74 9.18
C GLN A 97 -7.75 -13.16 7.84
N GLU A 98 -6.50 -13.57 7.86
CA GLU A 98 -5.79 -14.13 6.68
C GLU A 98 -6.39 -15.47 6.26
#